data_AF-A0A6B1D605-F1
#
_entry.id   AF-A0A6B1D605-F1
#
_cell.length_a   1.000
_cell.length_b   1.000
_cell.length_c   1.000
_cell.angle_alpha   90.00
_cell.angle_beta   90.00
_cell.angle_gamma   90.00
#
_symmetry.space_group_name_H-M   'P 1'
#
loop_
_entity.id
_entity.type
_entity.pdbx_description
1 polymer ?
#
loop_
_entity_poly.entity_id
_entity_poly.type
_entity_poly.pdbx_seq_one_letter_code
_entity_poly.pdbx_strand_id
1 'polypeptide(L)' 'MTPHISKSNTAFAAFCEKHGIRRLTLYGSALRGDFGSDNDIDLLIEFEPNRIPRL' A
#
# COMPACT_ATOMS: atom_id res chain seq x y z
N MET A 1 -12.82 5.84 -15.52
CA MET A 1 -13.28 5.76 -14.11
C MET A 1 -12.04 5.61 -13.26
N THR A 2 -11.62 6.66 -12.57
CA THR A 2 -10.50 6.59 -11.63
C THR A 2 -10.99 5.91 -10.35
N PRO A 3 -10.37 4.80 -9.92
CA PRO A 3 -10.74 4.17 -8.67
C PRO A 3 -10.48 5.14 -7.51
N HIS A 4 -11.53 5.45 -6.76
CA HIS A 4 -11.43 6.32 -5.59
C HIS A 4 -11.09 5.45 -4.37
N ILE A 5 -9.83 5.48 -3.94
CA ILE A 5 -9.40 4.80 -2.71
C ILE A 5 -9.81 5.65 -1.51
N SER A 6 -10.79 5.17 -0.74
CA SER A 6 -11.15 5.77 0.54
C SER A 6 -10.19 5.29 1.64
N LYS A 7 -9.76 6.20 2.52
CA LYS A 7 -8.94 5.85 3.68
C LYS A 7 -9.81 5.10 4.70
N SER A 8 -9.65 3.78 4.78
CA SER A 8 -10.25 2.95 5.83
C SER A 8 -9.16 2.18 6.57
N ASN A 9 -8.77 2.68 7.74
CA ASN A 9 -7.73 2.04 8.56
C ASN A 9 -8.08 0.58 8.88
N THR A 10 -9.36 0.28 9.11
CA THR A 10 -9.84 -1.09 9.37
C THR A 10 -9.66 -2.00 8.16
N ALA A 11 -9.96 -1.49 6.95
CA ALA A 11 -9.77 -2.27 5.72
C ALA A 11 -8.29 -2.52 5.43
N PHE A 12 -7.43 -1.52 5.63
CA PHE A 12 -5.98 -1.68 5.48
C PHE A 12 -5.40 -2.64 6.51
N ALA A 13 -5.82 -2.57 7.78
CA ALA A 13 -5.37 -3.48 8.82
C ALA A 13 -5.76 -4.93 8.49
N ALA A 14 -7.02 -5.17 8.14
CA ALA A 14 -7.51 -6.50 7.76
C ALA A 14 -6.81 -7.03 6.49
N PHE A 15 -6.52 -6.16 5.52
CA PHE A 15 -5.73 -6.51 4.34
C PHE A 15 -4.31 -6.94 4.74
N CYS A 16 -3.62 -6.15 5.55
CA CYS A 16 -2.27 -6.47 5.99
C CYS A 16 -2.22 -7.81 6.73
N GLU A 17 -3.15 -8.05 7.66
CA GLU A 17 -3.26 -9.30 8.40
C GLU A 17 -3.47 -10.51 7.48
N LYS A 18 -4.47 -10.45 6.59
CA LYS A 18 -4.78 -11.53 5.63
C LYS A 18 -3.56 -11.91 4.77
N HIS A 19 -2.77 -10.91 4.39
CA HIS A 19 -1.64 -11.09 3.48
C HIS A 19 -0.30 -11.31 4.21
N GLY A 20 -0.27 -11.28 5.55
CA GLY A 20 0.96 -11.43 6.33
C GLY A 20 1.93 -10.27 6.07
N ILE A 21 1.39 -9.07 5.88
CA ILE A 21 2.14 -7.84 5.70
C ILE A 21 2.37 -7.25 7.09
N ARG A 22 3.64 -7.16 7.47
CA ARG A 22 4.08 -6.53 8.72
C ARG A 22 4.09 -5.01 8.62
N ARG A 23 4.41 -4.46 7.45
CA ARG A 23 4.43 -3.02 7.19
C ARG A 23 4.02 -2.71 5.77
N LEU A 24 3.14 -1.72 5.62
CA LEU A 24 2.77 -1.12 4.34
C LEU A 24 3.12 0.36 4.42
N THR A 25 3.91 0.88 3.48
CA THR A 25 4.38 2.28 3.53
C THR A 25 4.34 2.90 2.14
N LEU A 26 3.94 4.18 2.08
CA LEU A 26 3.96 4.96 0.84
C LEU A 26 5.40 5.28 0.47
N TYR A 27 5.74 5.12 -0.80
CA TYR A 27 7.06 5.42 -1.34
C TYR A 27 6.93 6.27 -2.61
N GLY A 28 8.06 6.64 -3.20
CA GLY A 28 8.08 7.22 -4.54
C GLY A 28 7.49 8.63 -4.66
N SER A 29 6.94 8.91 -5.84
CA SER A 29 6.47 10.24 -6.26
C SER A 29 5.35 10.80 -5.37
N ALA A 30 4.55 9.92 -4.76
CA ALA A 30 3.45 10.30 -3.88
C ALA A 30 3.88 11.01 -2.59
N LEU A 31 5.17 11.00 -2.26
CA LEU A 31 5.74 11.77 -1.15
C LEU A 31 6.08 13.22 -1.55
N ARG A 32 6.04 13.55 -2.83
CA ARG A 32 6.34 14.89 -3.37
C ARG A 32 5.08 15.75 -3.37
N GLY A 33 5.26 17.07 -3.28
CA GLY A 33 4.17 18.04 -3.19
C GLY A 33 3.38 18.25 -4.49
N ASP A 34 3.84 17.67 -5.60
CA ASP A 34 3.25 17.76 -6.94
C ASP A 34 2.55 16.46 -7.38
N PHE A 35 2.28 15.54 -6.44
CA PHE A 35 1.54 14.32 -6.74
C PHE A 35 0.10 14.64 -7.23
N GLY A 36 -0.20 14.17 -8.44
CA GLY A 36 -1.49 14.33 -9.11
C GLY A 36 -2.06 13.01 -9.63
N SER A 37 -3.27 13.06 -10.21
CA SER A 37 -4.04 11.89 -10.67
C SER A 37 -3.34 10.99 -11.70
N ASP A 38 -2.35 11.53 -12.40
CA ASP A 38 -1.64 10.84 -13.47
C ASP A 38 -0.39 10.10 -12.97
N ASN A 39 -0.10 10.20 -11.67
CA ASN A 39 1.05 9.57 -11.05
C ASN A 39 0.65 8.22 -10.42
N ASP A 40 1.53 7.24 -10.56
CA ASP A 40 1.39 5.94 -9.90
C ASP A 40 1.53 6.06 -8.37
N ILE A 41 0.89 5.12 -7.65
CA ILE A 41 1.06 4.98 -6.21
C ILE A 41 2.06 3.85 -5.95
N ASP A 42 3.25 4.21 -5.47
CA ASP A 42 4.26 3.25 -5.07
C ASP A 42 4.10 2.85 -3.59
N LEU A 43 4.03 1.55 -3.31
CA LEU A 43 3.99 1.02 -1.95
C LEU A 43 5.19 0.12 -1.69
N LEU A 44 5.85 0.33 -0.55
CA LEU A 44 6.82 -0.61 0.00
C LEU A 44 6.10 -1.56 0.97
N ILE A 45 6.31 -2.85 0.75
CA ILE A 45 5.71 -3.92 1.55
C ILE A 45 6.81 -4.66 2.29
N GLU A 46 6.66 -4.76 3.60
CA GLU A 46 7.48 -5.62 4.45
C GLU A 46 6.59 -6.77 4.93
N PHE A 47 6.92 -8.01 4.54
CA PHE A 47 6.18 -9.19 4.97
C PHE A 47 6.65 -9.68 6.34
N GLU A 48 5.80 -10.48 6.99
CA GLU A 48 6.23 -11.27 8.14
C GLU A 48 7.38 -12.21 7.76
N PRO A 49 8.36 -12.48 8.64
CA PRO A 49 9.56 -13.25 8.29
C PRO A 49 9.29 -14.63 7.67
N ASN A 50 8.15 -15.24 8.04
CA ASN A 50 7.75 -16.57 7.58
C ASN A 50 6.80 -16.52 6.37
N ARG A 51 6.51 -15.33 5.83
CA ARG A 51 5.59 -15.14 4.71
C ARG A 51 6.40 -14.90 3.44
N ILE A 52 6.38 -15.89 2.56
CA ILE A 52 7.02 -15.79 1.24
C ILE A 52 6.01 -15.14 0.28
N PRO A 53 6.31 -13.95 -0.29
CA PRO A 53 5.48 -13.37 -1.32
C PRO A 53 5.45 -14.28 -2.55
N ARG A 54 4.28 -14.41 -3.16
CA ARG A 54 4.09 -15.11 -4.43
C ARG A 54 3.82 -14.08 -5.51
N LEU A 55 4.46 -14.27 -6.66
CA LEU A 55 4.24 -13.53 -7.90
C LEU A 55 2.96 -14.03 -8.59
#